data_AF-A0AA42SX53-F1
#
_entry.id   AF-A0AA42SX53-F1
#
_cell.length_a   1.000
_cell.length_b   1.000
_cell.length_c   1.000
_cell.angle_alpha   90.00
_cell.angle_beta   90.00
_cell.angle_gamma   90.00
#
_symmetry.space_group_name_H-M   'P 1'
#
loop_
_entity.id
_entity.type
_entity.pdbx_description
1 polymer ?
#
loop_
_entity_poly.entity_id
_entity_poly.type
_entity_poly.pdbx_seq_one_letter_code
_entity_poly.pdbx_strand_id
1 'polypeptide(L)'
;MSAAITSILIGAAAKVGAPIVKGVLEKHVGGLAGTLAGTVVDQVAERLGVEPEALPSVDQAELGDAVSDVNANMPELIALYEKGLQGQFALLLAEQAEGFWQSAWRWGWMYLLAFLWICAFLLFPVLRVFGIYIDPIDSATLMTLTGWFISLYMGGHTLKEFGKQAVEAVKTWKRTP
;
A
#
# COMPACT_ATOMS: atom_id res chain seq x y z
N MET A 1 20.99 -8.36 -5.11
CA MET A 1 21.14 -8.99 -6.44
C MET A 1 22.16 -8.21 -7.26
N SER A 2 23.19 -8.86 -7.78
CA SER A 2 24.40 -8.21 -8.33
C SER A 2 24.23 -7.77 -9.79
N ALA A 3 24.75 -6.58 -10.13
CA ALA A 3 24.90 -6.09 -11.50
C ALA A 3 25.60 -7.08 -12.45
N ALA A 4 26.41 -7.99 -11.87
CA ALA A 4 27.02 -9.11 -12.57
C ALA A 4 26.00 -10.07 -13.22
N ILE A 5 24.92 -10.46 -12.51
CA ILE A 5 23.89 -11.37 -13.03
C ILE A 5 23.18 -10.74 -14.22
N THR A 6 22.79 -9.47 -14.08
CA THR A 6 22.17 -8.69 -15.15
C THR A 6 23.07 -8.61 -16.39
N SER A 7 24.38 -8.38 -16.21
CA SER A 7 25.32 -8.30 -17.34
C SER A 7 25.50 -9.63 -18.07
N ILE A 8 25.53 -10.75 -17.36
CA ILE A 8 25.65 -12.10 -17.94
C ILE A 8 24.39 -12.44 -18.75
N LEU A 9 23.21 -12.16 -18.19
CA LEU A 9 21.93 -12.41 -18.87
C LEU A 9 21.73 -11.52 -20.09
N ILE A 10 22.16 -10.25 -20.05
CA ILE A 10 22.18 -9.37 -21.24
C ILE A 10 23.07 -9.97 -22.33
N GLY A 11 24.24 -10.49 -21.97
CA GLY A 11 25.15 -11.16 -22.89
C GLY A 11 24.55 -12.42 -23.50
N ALA A 12 23.90 -13.26 -22.69
CA ALA A 12 23.18 -14.45 -23.14
C ALA A 12 22.03 -14.10 -24.08
N ALA A 13 21.20 -13.12 -23.70
CA ALA A 13 20.08 -12.63 -24.50
C ALA A 13 20.52 -12.09 -25.87
N ALA A 14 21.65 -11.39 -25.92
CA ALA A 14 22.23 -10.92 -27.17
C ALA A 14 22.69 -12.08 -28.08
N LYS A 15 23.28 -13.14 -27.50
CA LYS A 15 23.76 -14.31 -28.26
C LYS A 15 22.62 -15.14 -28.86
N VAL A 16 21.53 -15.34 -28.12
CA VAL A 16 20.38 -16.15 -28.58
C VAL A 16 19.33 -15.35 -29.34
N GLY A 17 19.53 -14.04 -29.53
CA GLY A 17 18.58 -13.19 -30.24
C GLY A 17 17.27 -12.99 -29.47
N ALA A 18 17.36 -12.77 -28.16
CA ALA A 18 16.25 -12.47 -27.26
C ALA A 18 16.12 -10.96 -26.99
N PRO A 19 15.55 -10.16 -27.92
CA PRO A 19 15.58 -8.70 -27.85
C PRO A 19 14.72 -8.11 -26.73
N ILE A 20 13.63 -8.80 -26.32
CA ILE A 20 12.70 -8.30 -25.30
C ILE A 20 13.36 -8.41 -23.93
N VAL A 21 13.91 -9.59 -23.61
CA VAL A 21 14.67 -9.81 -22.37
C VAL A 21 15.84 -8.83 -22.28
N LYS A 22 16.62 -8.70 -23.37
CA LYS A 22 17.72 -7.73 -23.44
C LYS A 22 17.24 -6.31 -23.12
N GLY A 23 16.20 -5.83 -23.79
CA GLY A 23 15.69 -4.48 -23.60
C GLY A 23 15.11 -4.21 -22.21
N VAL A 24 14.53 -5.22 -21.56
CA VAL A 24 14.04 -5.12 -20.18
C VAL A 24 15.19 -5.00 -19.19
N LEU A 25 16.21 -5.86 -19.33
CA LEU A 25 17.38 -5.89 -18.44
C LEU A 25 18.27 -4.65 -18.60
N GLU A 26 18.42 -4.10 -19.81
CA GLU A 26 19.18 -2.87 -20.07
C GLU A 26 18.53 -1.63 -19.43
N LYS A 27 17.20 -1.58 -19.33
CA LYS A 27 16.48 -0.41 -18.80
C LYS A 27 16.37 -0.36 -17.27
N HIS A 28 16.59 -1.48 -16.57
CA HIS A 28 16.31 -1.60 -15.13
C HIS A 28 17.57 -1.97 -14.31
N VAL A 29 18.71 -1.36 -14.64
CA VAL A 29 19.98 -1.63 -13.95
C VAL A 29 20.01 -0.92 -12.58
N GLY A 30 19.53 -1.61 -11.54
CA GLY A 30 19.67 -1.20 -10.14
C GLY A 30 18.43 -1.48 -9.28
N GLY A 31 18.50 -2.53 -8.46
CA GLY A 31 17.43 -2.89 -7.50
C GLY A 31 16.21 -3.55 -8.16
N LEU A 32 16.19 -4.88 -8.19
CA LEU A 32 15.28 -5.66 -9.04
C LEU A 32 14.01 -6.17 -8.32
N ALA A 33 13.93 -6.11 -7.00
CA ALA A 33 12.80 -6.64 -6.25
C ALA A 33 11.50 -5.90 -6.61
N GLY A 34 10.52 -6.63 -7.15
CA GLY A 34 9.23 -6.07 -7.59
C GLY A 34 9.23 -5.40 -8.98
N THR A 35 10.34 -5.48 -9.73
CA THR A 35 10.43 -4.94 -11.09
C THR A 35 10.32 -6.05 -12.14
N LEU A 36 9.90 -5.69 -13.36
CA LEU A 36 9.83 -6.62 -14.48
C LEU A 36 11.18 -7.31 -14.76
N ALA A 37 12.30 -6.60 -14.61
CA ALA A 37 13.62 -7.19 -14.79
C ALA A 37 13.99 -8.20 -13.68
N GLY A 38 13.51 -8.01 -12.45
CA GLY A 38 13.63 -9.00 -11.39
C GLY A 38 12.86 -10.28 -11.74
N THR A 39 11.62 -10.12 -12.19
CA THR A 39 10.79 -11.25 -12.65
C THR A 39 11.45 -12.04 -13.78
N VAL A 40 12.15 -11.37 -14.71
CA VAL A 40 12.92 -12.05 -15.77
C VAL A 40 14.04 -12.90 -15.17
N VAL A 41 14.80 -12.36 -14.21
CA VAL A 41 15.88 -13.11 -13.55
C VAL A 41 15.32 -14.32 -12.81
N ASP A 42 14.22 -14.14 -12.08
CA ASP A 42 13.57 -15.20 -11.31
C ASP A 42 13.02 -16.30 -12.24
N GLN A 43 12.37 -15.94 -13.35
CA GLN A 43 11.85 -16.90 -14.33
C GLN A 43 12.95 -17.69 -15.04
N VAL A 44 14.09 -17.06 -15.35
CA VAL A 44 15.24 -17.76 -15.93
C VAL A 44 15.82 -18.75 -14.92
N ALA A 45 15.94 -18.36 -13.65
CA ALA A 45 16.40 -19.22 -12.57
C ALA A 45 15.46 -20.40 -12.31
N GLU A 46 14.15 -20.14 -12.27
CA GLU A 46 13.09 -21.15 -12.13
C GLU A 46 13.11 -22.15 -13.29
N ARG A 47 13.29 -21.68 -14.53
CA ARG A 47 13.39 -22.54 -15.72
C ARG A 47 14.57 -23.51 -15.66
N LEU A 48 15.66 -23.08 -15.01
CA LEU A 48 16.89 -23.85 -14.80
C LEU A 48 16.88 -24.64 -13.49
N GLY A 49 15.88 -24.45 -12.63
CA GLY A 49 15.77 -25.12 -11.32
C GLY A 49 16.86 -24.70 -10.32
N VAL A 50 17.41 -23.49 -10.48
CA VAL A 50 18.49 -22.96 -9.63
C VAL A 50 18.04 -21.69 -8.93
N GLU A 51 18.73 -21.32 -7.85
CA GLU A 51 18.58 -20.01 -7.24
C GLU A 51 19.15 -18.90 -8.17
N PRO A 52 18.58 -17.68 -8.19
CA PRO A 52 19.06 -16.58 -9.02
C PRO A 52 20.56 -16.27 -8.86
N GLU A 53 21.11 -16.50 -7.67
CA GLU A 53 22.54 -16.30 -7.39
C GLU A 53 23.45 -17.34 -8.03
N ALA A 54 22.92 -18.51 -8.37
CA ALA A 54 23.66 -19.61 -9.00
C ALA A 54 23.70 -19.50 -10.53
N LEU A 55 22.90 -18.61 -11.14
CA LEU A 55 22.86 -18.35 -12.60
C LEU A 55 24.25 -18.14 -13.25
N PRO A 56 25.24 -17.47 -12.63
CA PRO A 56 26.57 -17.32 -13.22
C PRO A 56 27.36 -18.63 -13.36
N SER A 57 26.95 -19.69 -12.67
CA SER A 57 27.63 -20.99 -12.64
C SER A 57 27.02 -22.00 -13.61
N VAL A 58 25.91 -21.66 -14.26
CA VAL A 58 25.21 -22.52 -15.23
C VAL A 58 25.93 -22.46 -16.58
N ASP A 59 25.85 -23.54 -17.35
CA ASP A 59 26.41 -23.60 -18.71
C ASP A 59 25.80 -22.51 -19.61
N GLN A 60 26.62 -21.91 -20.48
CA GLN A 60 26.17 -20.81 -21.34
C GLN A 60 25.12 -21.23 -22.38
N ALA A 61 25.13 -22.48 -22.83
CA ALA A 61 24.14 -23.00 -23.76
C ALA A 61 22.79 -23.15 -23.06
N GLU A 62 22.77 -23.79 -21.89
CA GLU A 62 21.54 -23.96 -21.08
C GLU A 62 20.96 -22.60 -20.64
N LEU A 63 21.83 -21.67 -20.23
CA LEU A 63 21.42 -20.31 -19.90
C LEU A 63 20.82 -19.58 -21.11
N GLY A 64 21.40 -19.78 -22.29
CA GLY A 64 20.90 -19.22 -23.55
C GLY A 64 19.50 -19.76 -23.90
N ASP A 65 19.31 -21.07 -23.79
CA ASP A 65 18.03 -21.73 -24.05
C ASP A 65 16.95 -21.23 -23.08
N ALA A 66 17.27 -21.15 -21.78
CA ALA A 66 16.35 -20.61 -20.77
C ALA A 66 15.97 -19.14 -21.05
N VAL A 67 16.94 -18.32 -21.46
CA VAL A 67 16.69 -16.92 -21.84
C VAL A 67 15.82 -16.82 -23.10
N SER A 68 16.01 -17.71 -24.08
CA SER A 68 15.17 -17.79 -25.28
C SER A 68 13.73 -18.17 -24.94
N ASP A 69 13.55 -19.19 -24.11
CA ASP A 69 12.24 -19.64 -23.62
C ASP A 69 11.51 -18.51 -22.88
N VAL A 70 12.19 -17.83 -21.95
CA VAL A 70 11.61 -16.69 -21.22
C VAL A 70 11.26 -15.57 -22.18
N ASN A 71 12.13 -15.26 -23.15
CA ASN A 71 11.86 -14.24 -24.16
C ASN A 71 10.62 -14.54 -25.01
N ALA A 72 10.32 -15.80 -25.29
CA ALA A 72 9.10 -16.20 -25.98
C ALA A 72 7.84 -15.91 -25.13
N ASN A 73 7.93 -16.07 -23.81
CA ASN A 73 6.83 -15.82 -22.87
C ASN A 73 6.74 -14.36 -22.39
N MET A 74 7.73 -13.52 -22.72
CA MET A 74 7.78 -12.12 -22.29
C MET A 74 6.54 -11.28 -22.66
N PRO A 75 5.92 -11.40 -23.84
CA PRO A 75 4.72 -10.63 -24.16
C PRO A 75 3.59 -10.84 -23.15
N GLU A 76 3.40 -12.07 -22.68
CA GLU A 76 2.38 -12.39 -21.66
C GLU A 76 2.74 -11.84 -20.29
N LEU A 77 4.02 -11.96 -19.89
CA LEU A 77 4.52 -11.36 -18.65
C LEU A 77 4.37 -9.84 -18.63
N ILE A 78 4.65 -9.17 -19.75
CA ILE A 78 4.46 -7.72 -19.89
C ILE A 78 2.97 -7.37 -19.77
N ALA A 79 2.08 -8.11 -20.43
CA ALA A 79 0.64 -7.88 -20.34
C ALA A 79 0.10 -8.07 -18.92
N LEU A 80 0.61 -9.06 -18.18
CA LEU A 80 0.26 -9.26 -16.77
C LEU A 80 0.76 -8.12 -15.89
N TYR A 81 2.01 -7.69 -16.09
CA TYR A 81 2.60 -6.56 -15.37
C TYR A 81 1.86 -5.25 -15.64
N GLU A 82 1.49 -5.00 -16.90
CA GLU A 82 0.69 -3.83 -17.29
C GLU A 82 -0.68 -3.83 -16.61
N LYS A 83 -1.39 -4.97 -16.56
CA LYS A 83 -2.64 -5.10 -15.81
C LYS A 83 -2.46 -4.80 -14.33
N GLY A 84 -1.37 -5.27 -13.73
CA GLY A 84 -1.01 -4.96 -12.34
C GLY A 84 -0.80 -3.47 -12.11
N LEU A 85 -0.09 -2.79 -13.01
CA LEU A 85 0.11 -1.33 -12.96
C LEU A 85 -1.20 -0.57 -13.16
N GLN A 86 -2.02 -0.97 -14.12
CA GLN A 86 -3.33 -0.34 -14.35
C GLN A 86 -4.23 -0.45 -13.12
N GLY A 87 -4.21 -1.58 -12.41
CA GLY A 87 -4.94 -1.74 -11.15
C GLY A 87 -4.46 -0.78 -10.05
N GLN A 88 -3.14 -0.62 -9.91
CA GLN A 88 -2.56 0.34 -8.96
C GLN A 88 -2.93 1.78 -9.30
N PHE A 89 -2.82 2.16 -10.58
CA PHE A 89 -3.22 3.49 -11.03
C PHE A 89 -4.72 3.73 -10.88
N ALA A 90 -5.57 2.73 -11.15
CA ALA A 90 -7.01 2.84 -10.97
C ALA A 90 -7.37 3.09 -9.49
N LEU A 91 -6.66 2.45 -8.55
CA LEU A 91 -6.84 2.67 -7.13
C LEU A 91 -6.43 4.09 -6.73
N LEU A 92 -5.26 4.56 -7.17
CA LEU A 92 -4.79 5.92 -6.92
C LEU A 92 -5.71 6.98 -7.54
N LEU A 93 -6.22 6.73 -8.74
CA LEU A 93 -7.19 7.61 -9.40
C LEU A 93 -8.55 7.58 -8.69
N ALA A 94 -8.97 6.43 -8.15
CA ALA A 94 -10.18 6.35 -7.33
C ALA A 94 -10.02 7.12 -6.01
N GLU A 95 -8.85 7.08 -5.39
CA GLU A 95 -8.51 7.91 -4.23
C GLU A 95 -8.49 9.41 -4.57
N GLN A 96 -7.92 9.80 -5.71
CA GLN A 96 -7.96 11.19 -6.18
C GLN A 96 -9.36 11.65 -6.62
N ALA A 97 -10.19 10.72 -7.08
CA ALA A 97 -11.58 10.97 -7.44
C ALA A 97 -12.51 11.07 -6.22
N GLU A 98 -11.99 10.96 -4.98
CA GLU A 98 -12.74 11.38 -3.81
C GLU A 98 -13.25 12.81 -4.04
N GLY A 99 -14.57 12.95 -4.22
CA GLY A 99 -15.16 14.22 -4.57
C GLY A 99 -14.87 15.29 -3.53
N PHE A 100 -14.80 16.54 -4.00
CA PHE A 100 -14.55 17.70 -3.15
C PHE A 100 -15.49 17.74 -1.93
N TRP A 101 -16.74 17.31 -2.09
CA TRP A 101 -17.73 17.28 -1.01
C TRP A 101 -17.41 16.25 0.09
N GLN A 102 -17.02 15.03 -0.29
CA GLN A 102 -16.62 13.97 0.64
C GLN A 102 -15.38 14.39 1.44
N SER A 103 -14.41 14.99 0.75
CA SER A 103 -13.22 15.55 1.38
C SER A 103 -13.61 16.70 2.31
N ALA A 104 -14.27 17.75 1.82
CA ALA A 104 -14.63 18.93 2.60
C ALA A 104 -15.45 18.59 3.85
N TRP A 105 -16.34 17.60 3.80
CA TRP A 105 -17.06 17.11 4.97
C TRP A 105 -16.11 16.55 6.04
N ARG A 106 -15.18 15.66 5.65
CA ARG A 106 -14.21 15.05 6.56
C ARG A 106 -13.33 16.10 7.24
N TRP A 107 -12.72 16.97 6.44
CA TRP A 107 -11.86 18.05 6.94
C TRP A 107 -12.66 19.04 7.79
N GLY A 108 -13.85 19.42 7.34
CA GLY A 108 -14.74 20.35 8.03
C GLY A 108 -15.11 19.88 9.43
N TRP A 109 -15.56 18.63 9.58
CA TRP A 109 -15.89 18.08 10.90
C TRP A 109 -14.68 17.87 11.80
N MET A 110 -13.55 17.42 11.23
CA MET A 110 -12.32 17.24 12.01
C MET A 110 -11.87 18.56 12.65
N TYR A 111 -11.83 19.65 11.87
CA TYR A 111 -11.44 20.96 12.39
C TYR A 111 -12.51 21.59 13.27
N LEU A 112 -13.80 21.39 12.98
CA LEU A 112 -14.88 21.86 13.84
C LEU A 112 -14.81 21.20 15.21
N LEU A 113 -14.66 19.88 15.28
CA LEU A 113 -14.53 19.16 16.54
C LEU A 113 -13.27 19.61 17.29
N ALA A 114 -12.12 19.70 16.62
CA ALA A 114 -10.90 20.19 17.23
C ALA A 114 -11.08 21.60 17.83
N PHE A 115 -11.73 22.50 17.09
CA PHE A 115 -12.06 23.84 17.56
C PHE A 115 -12.96 23.81 18.80
N LEU A 116 -14.01 22.99 18.81
CA LEU A 116 -14.91 22.87 19.96
C LEU A 116 -14.21 22.32 21.20
N TRP A 117 -13.33 21.32 21.04
CA TRP A 117 -12.50 20.79 22.12
C TRP A 117 -11.53 21.85 22.66
N ILE A 118 -10.87 22.62 21.79
CA ILE A 118 -9.99 23.73 22.19
C ILE A 118 -10.79 24.80 22.95
N CYS A 119 -11.98 25.16 22.47
CA CYS A 119 -12.84 26.11 23.15
C CYS A 119 -13.21 25.63 24.56
N ALA A 120 -13.63 24.38 24.69
CA ALA A 120 -14.06 23.81 25.97
C ALA A 120 -12.91 23.69 27.00
N PHE A 121 -11.73 23.23 26.59
CA PHE A 121 -10.63 22.91 27.52
C PHE A 121 -9.57 23.99 27.66
N LEU A 122 -9.45 24.90 26.70
CA LEU A 122 -8.43 25.94 26.71
C LEU A 122 -9.05 27.34 26.69
N LEU A 123 -9.86 27.64 25.68
CA LEU A 123 -10.32 29.02 25.45
C LEU A 123 -11.26 29.52 26.56
N PHE A 124 -12.31 28.78 26.90
CA PHE A 124 -13.27 29.20 27.92
C PHE A 124 -12.66 29.24 29.33
N PRO A 125 -11.83 28.27 29.76
CA PRO A 125 -11.11 28.39 31.02
C PRO A 125 -10.19 29.61 31.08
N VAL A 126 -9.48 29.93 29.99
CA VAL A 126 -8.61 31.12 29.92
C VAL A 126 -9.44 32.40 29.95
N LEU A 127 -10.52 32.50 29.18
CA LEU A 127 -11.41 33.67 29.16
C LEU A 127 -12.05 33.92 30.53
N ARG A 128 -12.34 32.87 31.30
CA ARG A 128 -12.82 32.98 32.68
C ARG A 128 -11.82 33.67 33.60
N VAL A 129 -10.50 33.49 33.40
CA VAL A 129 -9.46 34.22 34.15
C VAL A 129 -9.54 35.73 33.87
N PHE A 130 -9.94 36.10 32.66
CA PHE A 130 -10.17 37.50 32.26
C PHE A 130 -11.56 38.03 32.63
N GLY A 131 -12.34 37.30 33.43
CA GLY A 131 -13.67 37.70 33.88
C GLY A 131 -14.78 37.56 32.84
N ILE A 132 -14.50 36.91 31.71
CA ILE A 132 -15.49 36.61 30.67
C ILE A 132 -16.09 35.23 30.96
N TYR A 133 -17.38 35.21 31.30
CA TYR A 133 -18.11 33.99 31.62
C TYR A 133 -18.89 33.52 30.39
N ILE A 134 -18.47 32.38 29.84
CA ILE A 134 -19.18 31.65 28.80
C ILE A 134 -19.59 30.32 29.41
N ASP A 135 -20.84 29.90 29.17
CA ASP A 135 -21.30 28.59 29.63
C ASP A 135 -20.44 27.50 28.99
N PRO A 136 -19.83 26.61 29.80
CA PRO A 136 -18.96 25.58 29.27
C PRO A 136 -19.78 24.60 28.44
N ILE A 137 -19.24 24.19 27.30
CA ILE A 137 -19.82 23.10 26.53
C ILE A 137 -19.70 21.84 27.37
N ASP A 138 -20.82 21.15 27.57
CA ASP A 138 -20.85 19.87 28.27
C ASP A 138 -19.94 18.85 27.59
N SER A 139 -19.00 18.30 28.36
CA SER A 139 -18.03 17.32 27.86
C SER A 139 -18.69 16.03 27.38
N ALA A 140 -19.83 15.64 27.96
CA ALA A 140 -20.55 14.45 27.54
C ALA A 140 -21.14 14.64 26.14
N THR A 141 -21.67 15.83 25.85
CA THR A 141 -22.16 16.23 24.54
C THR A 141 -21.03 16.23 23.49
N LEU A 142 -19.85 16.78 23.80
CA LEU A 142 -18.70 16.75 22.88
C LEU A 142 -18.20 15.33 22.60
N MET A 143 -18.13 14.49 23.62
CA MET A 143 -17.77 13.09 23.47
C MET A 143 -18.78 12.34 22.59
N THR A 144 -20.08 12.58 22.81
CA THR A 144 -21.15 11.98 22.02
C THR A 144 -21.03 12.39 20.55
N LEU A 145 -20.90 13.69 20.27
CA LEU A 145 -20.75 14.21 18.92
C LEU A 145 -19.50 13.67 18.21
N THR A 146 -18.38 13.60 18.93
CA THR A 146 -17.11 13.03 18.42
C THR A 146 -17.28 11.53 18.12
N GLY A 147 -17.95 10.78 19.00
CA GLY A 147 -18.25 9.37 18.79
C GLY A 147 -19.12 9.13 17.55
N TRP A 148 -20.15 9.96 17.33
CA TRP A 148 -20.96 9.93 16.12
C TRP A 148 -20.15 10.23 14.86
N PHE A 149 -19.26 11.22 14.91
CA PHE A 149 -18.38 11.53 13.79
C PHE A 149 -17.45 10.35 13.44
N ILE A 150 -16.77 9.77 14.43
CA ILE A 150 -15.90 8.60 14.23
C ILE A 150 -16.71 7.42 13.67
N SER A 151 -17.90 7.19 14.19
CA SER A 151 -18.82 6.14 13.72
C SER A 151 -19.19 6.28 12.25
N LEU A 152 -19.54 7.49 11.81
CA LEU A 152 -19.94 7.76 10.44
C LEU A 152 -18.74 7.77 9.50
N TYR A 153 -17.57 8.21 9.99
CA TYR A 153 -16.36 8.35 9.20
C TYR A 153 -15.61 7.03 8.98
N MET A 154 -15.40 6.23 10.04
CA MET A 154 -14.75 4.91 9.96
C MET A 154 -15.72 3.80 9.46
N GLY A 155 -16.97 4.16 9.19
CA GLY A 155 -18.02 3.27 8.70
C GLY A 155 -18.65 2.38 9.78
N GLY A 156 -19.87 1.91 9.49
CA GLY A 156 -20.63 1.02 10.38
C GLY A 156 -19.95 -0.33 10.66
N HIS A 157 -18.98 -0.75 9.84
CA HIS A 157 -18.19 -1.96 10.09
C HIS A 157 -17.28 -1.81 11.32
N THR A 158 -16.62 -0.67 11.47
CA THR A 158 -15.80 -0.35 12.65
C THR A 158 -16.67 -0.30 13.91
N LEU A 159 -17.86 0.31 13.82
CA LEU A 159 -18.81 0.32 14.93
C LEU A 159 -19.31 -1.09 15.30
N LYS A 160 -19.51 -1.95 14.30
CA LYS A 160 -19.91 -3.34 14.48
C LYS A 160 -18.80 -4.16 15.13
N GLU A 161 -17.53 -3.89 14.80
CA GLU A 161 -16.37 -4.53 15.44
C GLU A 161 -16.16 -4.06 16.87
N PHE A 162 -16.23 -2.76 17.14
CA PHE A 162 -16.22 -2.23 18.51
C PHE A 162 -17.40 -2.77 19.32
N GLY A 163 -18.59 -2.88 18.72
CA GLY A 163 -19.76 -3.49 19.36
C GLY A 163 -19.55 -4.97 19.68
N LYS A 164 -18.95 -5.74 18.75
CA LYS A 164 -18.58 -7.16 18.99
C LYS A 164 -17.54 -7.28 20.11
N GLN A 165 -16.48 -6.47 20.07
CA GLN A 165 -15.42 -6.48 21.09
C GLN A 165 -15.96 -6.10 22.47
N ALA A 166 -16.83 -5.09 22.56
CA ALA A 166 -17.48 -4.71 23.81
C ALA A 166 -18.37 -5.83 24.37
N VAL A 167 -19.14 -6.51 23.50
CA VAL A 167 -19.98 -7.66 23.89
C VAL A 167 -19.12 -8.85 24.35
N GLU A 168 -18.01 -9.13 23.68
CA GLU A 168 -17.05 -10.17 24.08
C GLU A 168 -16.35 -9.85 25.38
N ALA A 169 -15.96 -8.59 25.62
CA ALA A 169 -15.38 -8.12 26.87
C ALA A 169 -16.35 -8.29 28.05
N VAL A 170 -17.64 -7.98 27.85
CA VAL A 170 -18.67 -8.19 28.89
C VAL A 170 -18.92 -9.68 29.14
N LYS A 171 -18.91 -10.53 28.10
CA LYS A 171 -19.09 -11.97 28.24
C LYS A 171 -17.90 -12.65 28.93
N THR A 172 -16.68 -12.22 28.66
CA THR A 172 -15.46 -12.71 29.31
C THR A 172 -15.40 -12.24 30.76
N TRP A 173 -15.76 -10.99 31.03
CA TRP A 173 -15.86 -10.47 32.40
C TRP A 173 -16.90 -11.24 33.25
N LYS A 174 -18.10 -11.52 32.70
CA LYS A 174 -19.12 -12.34 33.39
C LYS A 174 -18.76 -13.83 33.55
N ARG A 175 -17.71 -14.32 32.88
CA ARG A 175 -17.24 -15.71 32.95
C ARG A 175 -16.03 -15.90 33.87
N THR A 176 -15.50 -14.82 34.44
CA THR A 176 -14.45 -14.90 35.45
C THR A 176 -15.14 -14.93 36.82
N PRO A 177 -15.00 -16.00 37.62
CA PRO A 177 -15.60 -16.10 38.96
C PRO A 177 -15.01 -15.08 39.94
#